data_AF-A0A2I0KZ77-F1
#
_entry.id   AF-A0A2I0KZ77-F1
#
_cell.length_a   1.000
_cell.length_b   1.000
_cell.length_c   1.000
_cell.angle_alpha   90.00
_cell.angle_beta   90.00
_cell.angle_gamma   90.00
#
_symmetry.space_group_name_H-M   'P 1'
#
loop_
_entity.id
_entity.type
_entity.pdbx_description
1 polymer ?
#
loop_
_entity_poly.entity_id
_entity_poly.type
_entity_poly.pdbx_seq_one_letter_code
_entity_poly.pdbx_strand_id
1 'polypeptide(L)'
;MDALFTFVDRKMSSISPSASTLYTYSAACHGFATSLAPDEADSLRMLDSVLGVYEDTLYTLHTTQTPEFLGISNELGLWSWSGFPSSPNKEYSDVIIGVLDTGVWPESSSFDDSGMPSSGQVEG
;
A
#
# COMPACT_ATOMS: atom_id res chain seq x y z
N MET A 1 2.05 20.41 -8.85
CA MET A 1 2.38 19.85 -7.52
C MET A 1 2.63 20.94 -6.48
N ASP A 2 3.21 22.10 -6.84
CA ASP A 2 3.69 23.13 -5.89
C ASP A 2 2.66 23.78 -4.95
N ALA A 3 1.41 23.97 -5.36
CA ALA A 3 0.44 24.73 -4.56
C ALA A 3 -0.02 23.99 -3.28
N LEU A 4 -0.17 22.67 -3.34
CA LEU A 4 -0.59 21.85 -2.20
C LEU A 4 0.54 21.76 -1.17
N PHE A 5 1.77 21.50 -1.61
CA PHE A 5 2.96 21.47 -0.76
C PHE A 5 3.19 22.82 -0.06
N THR A 6 3.14 23.91 -0.81
CA THR A 6 3.28 25.26 -0.22
C THR A 6 2.19 25.56 0.80
N PHE A 7 0.96 25.09 0.55
CA PHE A 7 -0.14 25.25 1.49
C PHE A 7 0.10 24.48 2.79
N VAL A 8 0.47 23.21 2.67
CA VAL A 8 0.78 22.32 3.79
C VAL A 8 1.93 22.89 4.61
N ASP A 9 3.08 23.16 4.01
CA ASP A 9 4.28 23.64 4.71
C ASP A 9 4.00 24.96 5.44
N ARG A 10 3.32 25.91 4.79
CA ARG A 10 2.98 27.20 5.41
C ARG A 10 2.05 27.04 6.61
N LYS A 11 1.03 26.17 6.52
CA LYS A 11 0.11 25.94 7.64
C LYS A 11 0.79 25.17 8.76
N MET A 12 1.64 24.22 8.42
CA MET A 12 2.42 23.42 9.35
C MET A 12 3.39 24.30 10.15
N SER A 13 4.18 25.14 9.49
CA SER A 13 5.12 26.06 10.16
C SER A 13 4.43 27.09 11.06
N SER A 14 3.14 27.38 10.82
CA SER A 14 2.35 28.26 11.69
C SER A 14 1.91 27.59 13.00
N ILE A 15 1.80 26.25 13.01
CA ILE A 15 1.35 25.48 14.17
C ILE A 15 2.55 24.95 14.93
N SER A 16 3.51 24.35 14.22
CA SER A 16 4.73 23.80 14.77
C SER A 16 5.92 24.22 13.91
N PRO A 17 6.66 25.27 14.33
CA PRO A 17 7.81 25.78 13.58
C PRO A 17 8.94 24.75 13.42
N SER A 18 9.00 23.76 14.32
CA SER A 18 10.01 22.70 14.33
C SER A 18 9.55 21.42 13.62
N ALA A 19 8.27 21.27 13.31
CA ALA A 19 7.77 20.07 12.65
C ALA A 19 8.20 20.03 11.18
N SER A 20 8.50 18.83 10.70
CA SER A 20 8.80 18.56 9.30
C SER A 20 7.85 17.50 8.75
N THR A 21 7.63 17.56 7.44
CA THR A 21 6.87 16.55 6.72
C THR A 21 7.72 15.28 6.58
N LEU A 22 7.21 14.16 7.09
CA LEU A 22 7.83 12.84 6.98
C LEU A 22 7.50 12.17 5.63
N TYR A 23 6.26 12.36 5.17
CA TYR A 23 5.78 11.79 3.92
C TYR A 23 4.65 12.62 3.32
N THR A 24 4.45 12.56 2.01
CA THR A 24 3.31 13.20 1.32
C THR A 24 2.57 12.21 0.46
N TYR A 25 1.25 12.13 0.66
CA TYR A 25 0.33 11.31 -0.10
C TYR A 25 -0.31 12.15 -1.21
N SER A 26 -0.29 11.62 -2.44
CA SER A 26 -0.87 12.30 -3.61
C SER A 26 -1.63 11.37 -4.57
N ALA A 27 -1.48 10.06 -4.45
CA ALA A 27 -2.07 9.09 -5.38
C ALA A 27 -3.55 8.77 -5.06
N ALA A 28 -3.81 8.27 -3.85
CA ALA A 28 -5.16 7.88 -3.42
C ALA A 28 -5.88 8.99 -2.63
N CYS A 29 -5.12 9.81 -1.92
CA CYS A 29 -5.59 10.96 -1.16
C CYS A 29 -4.51 12.03 -1.14
N HIS A 30 -4.93 13.28 -0.93
CA HIS A 30 -4.03 14.41 -0.70
C HIS A 30 -3.83 14.59 0.81
N GLY A 31 -2.61 14.41 1.29
CA GLY A 31 -2.30 14.52 2.71
C GLY A 31 -0.81 14.37 2.99
N PHE A 32 -0.44 14.39 4.26
CA PHE A 32 0.95 14.25 4.67
C PHE A 32 1.04 13.59 6.05
N ALA A 33 2.21 13.01 6.35
CA ALA A 33 2.55 12.47 7.66
C ALA A 33 3.59 13.38 8.33
N THR A 34 3.47 13.58 9.63
CA THR A 34 4.35 14.46 10.41
C THR A 34 4.29 14.09 11.90
N SER A 35 5.29 14.50 12.67
CA SER A 35 5.32 14.35 14.12
C SER A 35 4.93 15.66 14.78
N LEU A 36 3.93 15.61 15.66
CA LEU A 36 3.36 16.77 16.36
C LEU A 36 3.16 16.46 17.83
N ALA A 37 3.26 17.48 18.68
CA ALA A 37 2.72 17.40 20.02
C ALA A 37 1.17 17.29 19.98
N PRO A 38 0.53 16.69 21.00
CA PRO A 38 -0.92 16.48 20.99
C PRO A 38 -1.74 17.77 20.77
N ASP A 39 -1.33 18.88 21.38
CA ASP A 39 -1.96 20.20 21.26
C ASP A 39 -1.79 20.83 19.87
N GLU A 40 -0.64 20.59 19.23
CA GLU A 40 -0.39 20.98 17.84
C GLU A 40 -1.29 20.18 16.88
N ALA A 41 -1.46 18.87 17.12
CA ALA A 41 -2.34 18.02 16.34
C ALA A 41 -3.82 18.46 16.46
N ASP A 42 -4.26 18.84 17.66
CA ASP A 42 -5.60 19.40 17.88
C ASP A 42 -5.78 20.74 17.17
N SER A 43 -4.76 21.60 17.19
CA SER A 43 -4.76 22.86 16.44
C SER A 43 -4.89 22.63 14.94
N LEU A 44 -4.25 21.58 14.41
CA LEU A 44 -4.35 21.20 13.00
C LEU A 44 -5.75 20.68 12.63
N ARG A 45 -6.40 19.91 13.52
CA ARG A 45 -7.77 19.39 13.33
C ARG A 45 -8.82 20.50 13.20
N MET A 46 -8.58 21.65 13.83
CA MET A 46 -9.52 22.78 13.84
C MET A 46 -9.51 23.61 12.55
N LEU A 47 -8.62 23.32 11.59
CA LEU A 47 -8.56 24.05 10.33
C LEU A 47 -9.62 23.55 9.34
N ASP A 48 -10.44 24.46 8.80
CA ASP A 48 -11.46 24.13 7.78
C ASP A 48 -10.90 23.42 6.53
N SER A 49 -9.60 23.59 6.27
CA SER A 49 -8.89 22.96 5.14
C SER A 49 -8.41 21.54 5.43
N VAL A 50 -8.54 21.05 6.67
CA VAL A 50 -8.08 19.73 7.11
C VAL A 50 -9.30 18.83 7.28
N LEU A 51 -9.39 17.79 6.45
CA LEU A 51 -10.49 16.85 6.50
C LEU A 51 -10.43 15.93 7.74
N GLY A 52 -9.23 15.63 8.23
CA GLY A 52 -9.04 14.82 9.41
C GLY A 52 -7.55 14.67 9.78
N VAL A 53 -7.31 14.37 11.06
CA VAL A 53 -5.96 14.06 11.59
C VAL A 53 -6.07 12.78 12.40
N TYR A 54 -5.35 11.76 11.95
CA TYR A 54 -5.36 10.42 12.53
C TYR A 54 -3.98 10.13 13.10
N GLU A 55 -3.95 9.53 14.28
CA GLU A 55 -2.71 9.06 14.89
C GLU A 55 -2.17 7.87 14.11
N ASP A 56 -0.88 7.91 13.76
CA ASP A 56 -0.22 6.79 13.12
C ASP A 56 -0.05 5.65 14.13
N THR A 57 -0.51 4.46 13.78
CA THR A 57 -0.55 3.30 14.69
C THR A 57 0.21 2.15 14.07
N LEU A 58 1.11 1.55 14.85
CA LEU A 58 1.78 0.31 14.45
C LEU A 58 0.80 -0.86 14.52
N TYR A 59 0.53 -1.46 13.36
CA TYR A 59 -0.24 -2.69 13.27
C TYR A 59 0.68 -3.91 13.39
N THR A 60 0.21 -4.93 14.09
CA THR A 60 0.92 -6.21 14.22
C THR A 60 0.45 -7.17 13.13
N LEU A 61 1.38 -7.96 12.59
CA LEU A 61 1.06 -8.98 11.60
C LEU A 61 0.23 -10.09 12.26
N HIS A 62 -0.88 -10.44 11.63
CA HIS A 62 -1.80 -11.45 12.16
C HIS A 62 -1.54 -12.87 11.63
N THR A 63 -0.53 -13.10 10.77
CA THR A 63 -0.45 -14.38 10.04
C THR A 63 0.85 -15.16 10.28
N THR A 64 0.70 -16.43 10.63
CA THR A 64 1.75 -17.46 10.55
C THR A 64 1.34 -18.63 9.64
N GLN A 65 0.10 -18.63 9.10
CA GLN A 65 -0.48 -19.72 8.31
C GLN A 65 -1.37 -19.20 7.15
N THR A 66 -0.75 -18.58 6.14
CA THR A 66 -1.43 -18.02 4.95
C THR A 66 -2.34 -19.00 4.20
N PRO A 67 -1.99 -20.29 4.01
CA PRO A 67 -2.89 -21.22 3.31
C PRO A 67 -4.21 -21.44 4.05
N GLU A 68 -4.19 -21.61 5.37
CA GLU A 68 -5.39 -21.77 6.19
C GLU A 68 -6.20 -20.47 6.24
N PHE A 69 -5.54 -19.31 6.40
CA PHE A 69 -6.17 -18.00 6.38
C PHE A 69 -6.91 -17.72 5.05
N LEU A 70 -6.33 -18.13 3.92
CA LEU A 70 -6.94 -17.98 2.60
C LEU A 70 -7.94 -19.10 2.26
N GLY A 71 -8.15 -20.08 3.15
CA GLY A 71 -9.01 -21.24 2.89
C GLY A 71 -8.44 -22.20 1.84
N ILE A 72 -7.15 -22.09 1.52
CA ILE A 72 -6.43 -22.94 0.59
C ILE A 72 -5.90 -24.15 1.38
N SER A 73 -6.81 -25.04 1.76
CA SER A 73 -6.47 -26.29 2.44
C SER A 73 -6.14 -27.41 1.44
N ASN A 74 -5.30 -28.32 1.89
CA ASN A 74 -4.55 -29.29 1.08
C ASN A 74 -5.42 -30.36 0.41
N GLU A 75 -6.70 -30.48 0.79
CA GLU A 75 -7.57 -31.56 0.32
C GLU A 75 -8.18 -31.30 -1.07
N LEU A 76 -8.32 -30.02 -1.47
CA LEU A 76 -8.84 -29.60 -2.79
C LEU A 76 -8.23 -28.25 -3.19
N GLY A 77 -6.91 -28.10 -3.10
CA GLY A 77 -6.19 -26.85 -3.40
C GLY A 77 -6.66 -26.20 -4.71
N LEU A 78 -6.42 -24.89 -4.90
CA LEU A 78 -6.95 -24.06 -6.01
C LEU A 78 -6.95 -24.74 -7.40
N TRP A 79 -6.04 -25.67 -7.63
CA TRP A 79 -5.92 -26.56 -8.80
C TRP A 79 -7.09 -27.53 -9.04
N SER A 80 -7.87 -27.89 -8.01
CA SER A 80 -9.05 -28.77 -8.11
C SER A 80 -10.37 -28.00 -8.25
N TRP A 81 -10.36 -26.67 -8.13
CA TRP A 81 -11.51 -25.86 -8.48
C TRP A 81 -11.65 -25.89 -10.00
N SER A 82 -12.70 -26.54 -10.48
CA SER A 82 -13.04 -26.81 -11.89
C SER A 82 -13.11 -25.59 -12.83
N GLY A 83 -12.79 -24.39 -12.34
CA GLY A 83 -12.69 -23.15 -13.11
C GLY A 83 -11.26 -22.64 -13.36
N PHE A 84 -10.22 -23.21 -12.74
CA PHE A 84 -8.83 -22.86 -13.08
C PHE A 84 -8.34 -23.78 -14.22
N PRO A 85 -8.09 -23.24 -15.43
CA PRO A 85 -7.62 -24.08 -16.52
C PRO A 85 -6.25 -24.67 -16.19
N SER A 86 -6.11 -25.98 -16.40
CA SER A 86 -4.87 -26.75 -16.22
C SER A 86 -3.79 -26.42 -17.26
N SER A 87 -4.00 -25.36 -18.03
CA SER A 87 -3.17 -24.91 -19.16
C SER A 87 -2.83 -23.45 -18.92
N PRO A 88 -1.60 -23.00 -19.25
CA PRO A 88 -1.20 -21.60 -19.18
C PRO A 88 -2.02 -20.79 -20.19
N ASN A 89 -3.24 -20.46 -19.82
CA ASN A 89 -4.16 -19.72 -20.66
C ASN A 89 -3.87 -18.23 -20.50
N LYS A 90 -3.74 -17.57 -21.65
CA LYS A 90 -3.60 -16.11 -21.84
C LYS A 90 -4.67 -15.28 -21.09
N GLU A 91 -5.75 -15.89 -20.63
CA GLU A 91 -6.89 -15.21 -20.01
C GLU A 91 -6.57 -14.57 -18.64
N TYR A 92 -5.49 -14.98 -17.97
CA TYR A 92 -5.09 -14.44 -16.66
C TYR A 92 -3.69 -13.81 -16.64
N SER A 93 -3.00 -13.73 -17.79
CA SER A 93 -1.64 -13.16 -17.86
C SER A 93 -1.58 -11.66 -17.55
N ASP A 94 -2.72 -10.97 -17.61
CA ASP A 94 -2.79 -9.51 -17.51
C ASP A 94 -3.36 -9.06 -16.15
N VAL A 95 -3.51 -9.99 -15.19
CA VAL A 95 -3.98 -9.70 -13.84
C VAL A 95 -2.80 -9.41 -12.92
N ILE A 96 -2.83 -8.26 -12.25
CA ILE A 96 -1.82 -7.87 -11.25
C ILE A 96 -2.41 -8.07 -9.85
N ILE A 97 -1.74 -8.89 -9.03
CA ILE A 97 -2.07 -9.09 -7.62
C ILE A 97 -1.04 -8.34 -6.77
N GLY A 98 -1.46 -7.27 -6.11
CA GLY A 98 -0.63 -6.54 -5.14
C GLY A 98 -0.72 -7.19 -3.75
N VAL A 99 0.43 -7.54 -3.17
CA VAL A 99 0.51 -8.08 -1.80
C VAL A 99 1.23 -7.06 -0.92
N LEU A 100 0.53 -6.52 0.08
CA LEU A 100 1.09 -5.62 1.08
C LEU A 100 1.45 -6.42 2.34
N ASP A 101 2.71 -6.81 2.43
CA ASP A 101 3.29 -7.58 3.55
C ASP A 101 4.72 -7.07 3.83
N THR A 102 5.49 -7.78 4.64
CA THR A 102 6.88 -7.50 5.01
C THR A 102 7.89 -7.58 3.87
N GLY A 103 7.45 -8.06 2.71
CA GLY A 103 8.26 -8.20 1.51
C GLY A 103 8.21 -9.61 0.95
N VAL A 104 9.05 -9.85 -0.04
CA VAL A 104 9.21 -11.12 -0.74
C VAL A 104 10.70 -11.42 -0.87
N TRP A 105 11.05 -12.66 -1.19
CA TRP A 105 12.42 -13.06 -1.53
C TRP A 105 12.54 -13.27 -3.04
N PRO A 106 12.85 -12.23 -3.85
CA PRO A 106 12.78 -12.31 -5.31
C PRO A 106 13.72 -13.38 -5.91
N GLU A 107 14.80 -13.72 -5.22
CA GLU A 107 15.80 -14.69 -5.67
C GLU A 107 15.39 -16.14 -5.41
N SER A 108 14.29 -16.38 -4.69
CA SER A 108 13.79 -17.73 -4.47
C SER A 108 13.32 -18.35 -5.79
N SER A 109 13.63 -19.63 -6.02
CA SER A 109 13.19 -20.36 -7.23
C SER A 109 11.66 -20.39 -7.40
N SER A 110 10.88 -20.10 -6.36
CA SER A 110 9.41 -19.97 -6.46
C SER A 110 8.97 -18.72 -7.24
N PHE A 111 9.87 -17.76 -7.45
CA PHE A 111 9.65 -16.53 -8.23
C PHE A 111 10.43 -16.53 -9.56
N ASP A 112 10.98 -17.67 -9.98
CA ASP A 112 11.61 -17.79 -11.31
C ASP A 112 10.55 -17.63 -12.41
N ASP A 113 10.68 -16.57 -13.20
CA ASP A 113 9.80 -16.23 -14.29
C ASP A 113 10.25 -16.82 -15.64
N SER A 114 11.29 -17.66 -15.64
CA SER A 114 11.78 -18.37 -16.82
C SER A 114 10.64 -19.14 -17.52
N GLY A 115 10.29 -18.69 -18.72
CA GLY A 115 9.21 -19.27 -19.53
C GLY A 115 7.87 -18.53 -19.44
N MET A 116 7.77 -17.46 -18.65
CA MET A 116 6.63 -16.54 -18.72
C MET A 116 6.73 -15.65 -19.98
N PRO A 117 5.59 -15.38 -20.67
CA PRO A 117 5.57 -14.45 -21.78
C PRO A 117 5.91 -13.03 -21.30
N SER A 118 6.64 -12.25 -22.10
CA SER A 118 6.98 -10.87 -21.75
C SER A 118 5.72 -10.04 -21.54
N SER A 119 5.55 -9.44 -20.37
CA SER A 119 4.51 -8.45 -20.13
C SER A 119 4.71 -7.29 -21.11
N GLY A 120 3.73 -7.04 -21.97
CA GLY A 120 3.78 -5.93 -22.93
C GLY A 120 4.13 -4.63 -22.21
N GLN A 121 5.07 -3.86 -22.76
CA GLN A 121 5.45 -2.57 -22.22
C GLN A 121 4.19 -1.69 -22.14
N VAL A 122 3.79 -1.34 -20.93
CA VAL A 122 2.91 -0.18 -20.72
C VAL A 122 3.76 1.05 -20.92
N GLU A 123 3.73 1.62 -22.13
CA GLU A 123 4.17 2.98 -22.35
C GLU A 123 3.27 3.92 -21.51
N GLY A 124 3.90 4.66 -20.61
CA GLY A 124 3.29 5.72 -19.79
C GLY A 124 4.35 6.72 -19.38
#